data_AF-A4XA96-F1
#
_entry.id   AF-A4XA96-F1
#
_cell.length_a   1.000
_cell.length_b   1.000
_cell.length_c   1.000
_cell.angle_alpha   90.00
_cell.angle_beta   90.00
_cell.angle_gamma   90.00
#
_symmetry.space_group_name_H-M   'P 1'
#
loop_
_entity.id
_entity.type
_entity.pdbx_description
1 polymer ?
#
loop_
_entity_poly.entity_id
_entity_poly.type
_entity_poly.pdbx_seq_one_letter_code
_entity_poly.pdbx_strand_id
1 'polypeptide(L)'
;MSILFGVKQLRGLVIHLAMDELFGDDLQMADAHALARGVDSRSLRELAGLSKGQSRDAVDLFRLAMDELGSPVPDKSGARLHLMREAAASIVAGSGDPEDLARSIARKLLGDVT
;
A
#
# COMPACT_ATOMS: atom_id res chain seq x y z
N MET A 1 7.19 6.70 19.61
CA MET A 1 7.41 7.06 18.18
C MET A 1 7.04 5.85 17.31
N SER A 2 5.81 5.33 17.43
CA SER A 2 5.47 3.97 16.93
C SER A 2 4.24 3.93 16.00
N ILE A 3 3.28 4.83 16.20
CA ILE A 3 2.02 4.85 15.45
C ILE A 3 2.21 5.38 14.02
N LEU A 4 3.03 6.42 13.83
CA LEU A 4 3.27 7.07 12.53
C LEU A 4 3.94 6.14 11.49
N PHE A 5 4.71 5.15 11.94
CA PHE A 5 5.40 4.19 11.06
C PHE A 5 4.45 3.09 10.56
N GLY A 6 3.51 2.65 11.40
CA GLY A 6 2.47 1.70 11.01
C GLY A 6 1.56 2.26 9.91
N VAL A 7 1.15 3.52 10.06
CA VAL A 7 0.29 4.21 9.07
C VAL A 7 1.04 4.44 7.74
N LYS A 8 2.34 4.72 7.77
CA LYS A 8 3.15 4.85 6.55
C LYS A 8 3.24 3.54 5.75
N GLN A 9 3.37 2.39 6.42
CA GLN A 9 3.38 1.09 5.72
C GLN A 9 2.02 0.76 5.11
N LEU A 10 0.93 0.96 5.86
CA LEU A 10 -0.44 0.82 5.36
C LEU A 10 -0.67 1.70 4.12
N ARG A 11 -0.20 2.94 4.16
CA ARG A 11 -0.32 3.86 3.03
C ARG A 11 0.44 3.41 1.78
N GLY A 12 1.58 2.74 1.92
CA GLY A 12 2.26 2.12 0.77
C GLY A 12 1.47 0.96 0.18
N LEU A 13 0.90 0.10 1.04
CA LEU A 13 0.10 -1.06 0.63
C LEU A 13 -1.18 -0.66 -0.10
N VAL A 14 -1.80 0.45 0.30
CA VAL A 14 -2.93 1.06 -0.39
C VAL A 14 -2.62 1.39 -1.86
N ILE A 15 -1.42 1.88 -2.14
CA ILE A 15 -0.98 2.20 -3.50
C ILE A 15 -0.78 0.93 -4.31
N HIS A 16 -0.17 -0.11 -3.74
CA HIS A 16 0.00 -1.40 -4.41
C HIS A 16 -1.33 -2.11 -4.65
N LEU A 17 -2.27 -2.05 -3.71
CA LEU A 17 -3.61 -2.58 -3.89
C LEU A 17 -4.35 -1.86 -5.04
N ALA A 18 -4.22 -0.54 -5.13
CA ALA A 18 -4.81 0.22 -6.24
C ALA A 18 -4.19 -0.14 -7.61
N MET A 19 -2.95 -0.63 -7.64
CA MET A 19 -2.26 -1.13 -8.83
C MET A 19 -2.53 -2.60 -9.15
N ASP A 20 -3.42 -3.27 -8.39
CA ASP A 20 -3.67 -4.72 -8.48
C ASP A 20 -2.38 -5.57 -8.24
N GLU A 21 -1.40 -5.03 -7.51
CA GLU A 21 -0.11 -5.68 -7.23
C GLU A 21 -0.11 -6.49 -5.90
N LEU A 22 -1.18 -6.43 -5.10
CA LEU A 22 -1.26 -7.10 -3.80
C LEU A 22 -2.51 -7.97 -3.68
N PHE A 23 -2.37 -9.15 -3.05
CA PHE A 23 -3.46 -10.11 -2.89
C PHE A 23 -3.57 -10.62 -1.44
N GLY A 24 -4.83 -10.84 -1.00
CA GLY A 24 -5.26 -11.57 0.19
C GLY A 24 -4.24 -11.76 1.32
N ASP A 25 -3.42 -12.81 1.21
CA ASP A 25 -2.47 -13.24 2.24
C ASP A 25 -1.43 -12.15 2.61
N ASP A 26 -1.00 -11.32 1.64
CA ASP A 26 -0.06 -10.22 1.88
C ASP A 26 -0.69 -9.08 2.70
N LEU A 27 -2.00 -8.85 2.52
CA LEU A 27 -2.76 -7.86 3.29
C LEU A 27 -2.91 -8.31 4.74
N GLN A 28 -3.37 -9.55 4.95
CA GLN A 28 -3.55 -10.13 6.30
C GLN A 28 -2.27 -10.03 7.14
N MET A 29 -1.12 -10.35 6.54
CA MET A 29 0.17 -10.28 7.22
C MET A 29 0.57 -8.84 7.55
N ALA A 30 0.34 -7.90 6.64
CA ALA A 30 0.63 -6.49 6.88
C ALA A 30 -0.26 -5.88 7.99
N ASP A 31 -1.52 -6.29 8.07
CA ASP A 31 -2.46 -5.76 9.06
C ASP A 31 -2.18 -6.28 10.46
N ALA A 32 -1.78 -7.54 10.59
CA ALA A 32 -1.27 -8.08 11.85
C ALA A 32 -0.07 -7.27 12.37
N HIS A 33 0.83 -6.84 11.48
CA HIS A 33 1.96 -5.96 11.83
C HIS A 33 1.53 -4.53 12.17
N ALA A 34 0.49 -4.00 11.51
CA ALA A 34 -0.05 -2.67 11.80
C ALA A 34 -0.73 -2.63 13.19
N LEU A 35 -1.53 -3.64 13.51
CA LEU A 35 -2.14 -3.82 14.83
C LEU A 35 -1.09 -3.93 15.93
N ALA A 36 -0.05 -4.74 15.71
CA ALA A 36 1.07 -4.88 16.65
C ALA A 36 1.83 -3.57 16.92
N ARG A 37 1.71 -2.58 16.01
CA ARG A 37 2.32 -1.25 16.14
C ARG A 37 1.35 -0.18 16.69
N GLY A 38 0.13 -0.57 17.07
CA GLY A 38 -0.86 0.29 17.69
C GLY A 38 -1.71 1.08 16.70
N VAL A 39 -1.75 0.69 15.42
CA VAL A 39 -2.75 1.20 14.48
C VAL A 39 -3.99 0.32 14.62
N ASP A 40 -5.03 0.85 15.27
CA ASP A 40 -6.23 0.08 15.59
C ASP A 40 -7.42 0.58 14.77
N SER A 41 -8.03 -0.34 14.03
CA SER A 41 -9.29 -0.17 13.30
C SER A 41 -10.10 -1.46 13.46
N ARG A 42 -11.43 -1.35 13.43
CA ARG A 42 -12.28 -2.54 13.53
C ARG A 42 -12.07 -3.46 12.33
N SER A 43 -12.09 -2.89 11.13
CA SER A 43 -11.89 -3.66 9.89
C SER A 43 -10.49 -4.24 9.77
N LEU A 44 -9.46 -3.58 10.30
CA LEU A 44 -8.10 -4.16 10.38
C LEU A 44 -8.03 -5.43 11.22
N ARG A 45 -8.75 -5.46 12.36
CA ARG A 45 -8.81 -6.66 13.22
C ARG A 45 -9.53 -7.81 12.54
N GLU A 46 -10.63 -7.51 11.86
CA GLU A 46 -11.40 -8.51 11.11
C GLU A 46 -10.55 -9.07 9.96
N LEU A 47 -9.80 -8.22 9.27
CA LEU A 47 -8.89 -8.61 8.20
C LEU A 47 -7.74 -9.52 8.68
N ALA A 48 -7.10 -9.17 9.80
CA ALA A 48 -6.05 -10.01 10.39
C ALA A 48 -6.55 -11.39 10.85
N GLY A 49 -7.87 -11.54 11.07
CA GLY A 49 -8.50 -12.79 11.48
C GLY A 49 -9.06 -13.66 10.33
N LEU A 50 -9.02 -13.18 9.08
CA LEU A 50 -9.51 -13.95 7.93
C LEU A 50 -8.67 -15.23 7.71
N SER A 51 -9.32 -16.31 7.28
CA SER A 51 -8.62 -17.53 6.88
C SER A 51 -7.99 -17.38 5.49
N LYS A 52 -6.91 -18.10 5.24
CA LYS A 52 -6.24 -18.13 3.92
C LYS A 52 -7.23 -18.57 2.83
N GLY A 53 -7.23 -17.84 1.71
CA GLY A 53 -8.11 -18.11 0.56
C GLY A 53 -9.34 -17.19 0.42
N GLN A 54 -9.59 -16.28 1.36
CA GLN A 54 -10.66 -15.28 1.29
C GLN A 54 -10.17 -13.96 0.65
N SER A 55 -9.51 -14.02 -0.50
CA SER A 55 -8.79 -12.88 -1.07
C SER A 55 -9.68 -11.69 -1.46
N ARG A 56 -10.94 -11.92 -1.86
CA ARG A 56 -11.90 -10.83 -2.14
C ARG A 56 -12.33 -10.13 -0.87
N ASP A 57 -12.73 -10.89 0.15
CA ASP A 57 -13.14 -10.36 1.46
C ASP A 57 -12.00 -9.58 2.10
N ALA A 58 -10.75 -10.06 1.93
CA ALA A 58 -9.56 -9.40 2.44
C ALA A 58 -9.35 -8.00 1.82
N VAL A 59 -9.52 -7.90 0.50
CA VAL A 59 -9.37 -6.63 -0.23
C VAL A 59 -10.45 -5.62 0.17
N ASP A 60 -11.69 -6.08 0.34
CA ASP A 60 -12.79 -5.20 0.71
C ASP A 60 -12.68 -4.72 2.17
N LEU A 61 -12.27 -5.60 3.09
CA LEU A 61 -11.97 -5.21 4.48
C LEU A 61 -10.80 -4.24 4.57
N PHE A 62 -9.77 -4.41 3.72
CA PHE A 62 -8.63 -3.49 3.72
C PHE A 62 -9.04 -2.10 3.26
N ARG A 63 -9.88 -2.01 2.21
CA ARG A 63 -10.44 -0.71 1.76
C ARG A 63 -11.22 -0.03 2.87
N LEU A 64 -12.06 -0.78 3.58
CA LEU A 64 -12.86 -0.26 4.69
C LEU A 64 -11.97 0.21 5.85
N ALA A 65 -10.98 -0.59 6.24
CA ALA A 65 -9.97 -0.22 7.24
C ALA A 65 -9.27 1.10 6.90
N MET A 66 -8.90 1.29 5.64
CA MET A 66 -8.20 2.48 5.20
C MET A 66 -9.11 3.72 5.16
N ASP A 67 -10.40 3.54 4.89
CA ASP A 67 -11.42 4.58 5.03
C ASP A 67 -11.61 4.99 6.51
N GLU A 68 -11.72 4.02 7.43
CA GLU A 68 -11.79 4.26 8.88
C GLU A 68 -10.56 5.03 9.39
N LEU A 69 -9.38 4.77 8.83
CA LEU A 69 -8.12 5.43 9.16
C LEU A 69 -7.94 6.80 8.47
N GLY A 70 -8.91 7.24 7.67
CA GLY A 70 -8.89 8.54 6.97
C GLY A 70 -7.90 8.61 5.81
N SER A 71 -7.49 7.46 5.27
CA SER A 71 -6.56 7.36 4.14
C SER A 71 -7.13 6.40 3.07
N PRO A 72 -8.26 6.76 2.43
CA PRO A 72 -8.96 5.89 1.50
C PRO A 72 -8.07 5.47 0.32
N VAL A 73 -8.38 4.30 -0.25
CA VAL A 73 -7.65 3.76 -1.40
C VAL A 73 -7.86 4.65 -2.62
N PRO A 74 -6.80 5.24 -3.21
CA PRO A 74 -6.93 6.08 -4.38
C PRO A 74 -7.29 5.24 -5.61
N ASP A 75 -7.87 5.90 -6.61
CA ASP A 75 -8.04 5.30 -7.93
C ASP A 75 -6.68 5.05 -8.62
N LYS A 76 -6.70 4.30 -9.73
CA LYS A 76 -5.46 3.96 -10.45
C LYS A 76 -4.66 5.20 -10.84
N SER A 77 -5.32 6.27 -11.27
CA SER A 77 -4.66 7.52 -11.65
C SER A 77 -3.98 8.19 -10.45
N GLY A 78 -4.65 8.25 -9.30
CA GLY A 78 -4.12 8.80 -8.05
C GLY A 78 -2.95 7.99 -7.51
N ALA A 79 -3.03 6.66 -7.56
CA ALA A 79 -1.94 5.76 -7.18
C ALA A 79 -0.69 5.94 -8.07
N ARG A 80 -0.87 6.04 -9.40
CA ARG A 80 0.23 6.33 -10.33
C ARG A 80 0.90 7.67 -10.04
N LEU A 81 0.11 8.72 -9.81
CA LEU A 81 0.62 10.04 -9.45
C LEU A 81 1.38 10.01 -8.12
N HIS A 82 0.93 9.21 -7.16
CA HIS A 82 1.64 9.02 -5.89
C HIS A 82 3.01 8.43 -6.10
N LEU A 83 3.11 7.33 -6.86
CA LEU A 83 4.39 6.68 -7.19
C LEU A 83 5.34 7.67 -7.88
N MET A 84 4.87 8.42 -8.89
CA MET A 84 5.68 9.42 -9.58
C MET A 84 6.23 10.48 -8.63
N ARG A 85 5.42 10.97 -7.68
CA ARG A 85 5.83 11.94 -6.67
C ARG A 85 6.87 11.36 -5.71
N GLU A 86 6.74 10.09 -5.34
CA GLU A 86 7.68 9.41 -4.47
C GLU A 86 9.06 9.26 -5.13
N ALA A 87 9.15 8.83 -6.39
CA ALA A 87 10.45 8.81 -7.08
C ALA A 87 11.02 10.20 -7.28
N ALA A 88 10.19 11.19 -7.65
CA ALA A 88 10.66 12.57 -7.78
C ALA A 88 11.27 13.07 -6.46
N ALA A 89 10.63 12.77 -5.32
CA ALA A 89 11.15 13.11 -4.01
C ALA A 89 12.47 12.39 -3.72
N SER A 90 12.59 11.09 -4.03
CA SER A 90 13.84 10.33 -3.86
C SER A 90 14.98 10.85 -4.72
N ILE A 91 14.70 11.23 -5.98
CA ILE A 91 15.68 11.83 -6.89
C ILE A 91 16.17 13.17 -6.34
N VAL A 92 15.25 14.05 -5.92
CA VAL A 92 15.60 15.35 -5.32
C VAL A 92 16.39 15.18 -4.02
N ALA A 93 16.07 14.16 -3.23
CA ALA A 93 16.79 13.81 -2.01
C ALA A 93 18.15 13.11 -2.26
N GLY A 94 18.52 12.83 -3.52
CA GLY A 94 19.73 12.08 -3.87
C GLY A 94 19.74 10.64 -3.34
N SER A 95 18.57 10.08 -3.07
CA SER A 95 18.40 8.74 -2.49
C SER A 95 18.26 7.70 -3.60
N GLY A 96 19.37 7.12 -4.03
CA GLY A 96 19.43 6.13 -5.11
C GLY A 96 19.84 6.72 -6.46
N ASP A 97 20.03 5.85 -7.44
CA ASP A 97 20.34 6.27 -8.81
C ASP A 97 19.05 6.78 -9.52
N PRO A 98 19.05 8.01 -10.07
CA PRO A 98 17.87 8.57 -10.72
C PRO A 98 17.38 7.78 -11.93
N GLU A 99 18.28 7.14 -12.67
CA GLU A 99 17.95 6.35 -13.87
C GLU A 99 17.24 5.05 -13.46
N ASP A 100 17.74 4.38 -12.43
CA ASP A 100 17.10 3.19 -11.86
C ASP A 100 15.74 3.48 -11.25
N LEU A 101 15.61 4.60 -10.53
CA LEU A 101 14.33 5.05 -9.98
C LEU A 101 13.32 5.36 -11.10
N ALA A 102 13.73 6.10 -12.13
CA ALA A 102 12.87 6.42 -13.27
C ALA A 102 12.43 5.14 -14.01
N ARG A 103 13.36 4.20 -14.23
CA ARG A 103 13.10 2.91 -14.89
C ARG A 103 12.14 2.04 -14.08
N SER A 104 12.32 1.97 -12.77
CA SER A 104 11.44 1.23 -11.86
C SER A 104 10.00 1.74 -11.93
N ILE A 105 9.82 3.07 -11.91
CA ILE A 105 8.50 3.68 -12.01
C ILE A 105 7.91 3.49 -13.41
N ALA A 106 8.68 3.67 -14.48
CA ALA A 106 8.19 3.50 -15.85
C ALA A 106 7.58 2.10 -16.05
N ARG A 107 8.24 1.05 -15.56
CA ARG A 107 7.73 -0.33 -15.59
C ARG A 107 6.44 -0.51 -14.79
N LYS A 108 6.35 0.07 -13.59
CA LYS A 108 5.13 0.04 -12.77
C LYS A 108 3.95 0.77 -13.41
N LEU A 109 4.21 1.86 -14.12
CA LEU A 109 3.16 2.69 -14.72
C LEU A 109 2.64 2.14 -16.05
N LEU A 110 3.54 1.60 -16.87
CA LEU A 110 3.25 1.20 -18.25
C LEU A 110 3.02 -0.31 -18.40
N GLY A 111 3.24 -1.09 -17.34
CA GLY A 111 3.37 -2.55 -17.44
C GLY A 111 4.70 -2.91 -18.12
N ASP A 112 5.01 -4.21 -18.22
CA ASP A 112 6.15 -4.65 -19.03
C ASP A 112 5.90 -4.25 -20.49
N VAL A 113 6.47 -3.12 -20.91
CA VAL A 113 6.60 -2.76 -22.31
C VAL A 113 7.66 -3.70 -22.88
N THR A 114 7.20 -4.85 -23.36
CA THR A 114 7.95 -5.73 -24.27
C THR A 114 7.47 -5.48 -25.68
#